data_AF-A0A2V5LU90-F1
#
_entry.id   AF-A0A2V5LU90-F1
#
_cell.length_a   1.000
_cell.length_b   1.000
_cell.length_c   1.000
_cell.angle_alpha   90.00
_cell.angle_beta   90.00
_cell.angle_gamma   90.00
#
_symmetry.space_group_name_H-M   'P 1'
#
loop_
_entity.id
_entity.type
_entity.pdbx_description
1 polymer ?
#
loop_
_entity_poly.entity_id
_entity_poly.type
_entity_poly.pdbx_seq_one_letter_code
_entity_poly.pdbx_strand_id
1 'polypeptide(L)'
;MKSQPLVTLFVLVLVFAHVGIAQTSPTPEPVAKPSPSVPPTDYDLRSAVKIPMRDGVELNATLYLPKSPAASAARTPAIFTLTPYISDSYHA
;
A
#
# COMPACT_ATOMS: atom_id res chain seq x y z
N MET A 1 -39.57 -52.69 -30.13
CA MET A 1 -39.05 -51.60 -29.28
C MET A 1 -37.54 -51.79 -29.17
N LYS A 2 -36.75 -51.08 -30.00
CA LYS A 2 -35.29 -51.27 -30.12
C LYS A 2 -34.64 -49.93 -30.48
N SER A 3 -34.37 -49.12 -29.46
CA SER A 3 -33.60 -47.86 -29.55
C SER A 3 -32.34 -47.99 -28.69
N GLN A 4 -31.36 -48.75 -29.21
CA GLN A 4 -30.05 -49.00 -28.58
C GLN A 4 -28.87 -48.51 -29.44
N PRO A 5 -28.76 -47.20 -29.75
CA PRO A 5 -27.42 -46.65 -29.94
C PRO A 5 -27.15 -45.34 -29.18
N LEU A 6 -28.19 -44.67 -28.67
CA LEU A 6 -28.05 -43.34 -28.04
C LEU A 6 -27.58 -43.42 -26.57
N VAL A 7 -27.96 -44.49 -25.85
CA VAL A 7 -27.61 -44.66 -24.43
C VAL A 7 -26.13 -45.01 -24.25
N THR A 8 -25.56 -45.80 -25.18
CA THR A 8 -24.15 -46.24 -25.09
C THR A 8 -23.17 -45.08 -25.32
N LEU A 9 -23.53 -44.10 -26.15
CA LEU A 9 -22.70 -42.91 -26.38
C LEU A 9 -22.71 -41.98 -25.15
N PHE A 10 -23.81 -41.93 -24.41
CA PHE A 10 -23.97 -41.07 -23.23
C PHE A 10 -23.18 -41.58 -22.02
N VAL A 11 -23.06 -42.90 -21.86
CA VAL A 11 -22.26 -43.51 -20.77
C VAL A 11 -20.76 -43.33 -21.00
N LEU A 12 -20.29 -43.33 -22.26
CA LEU A 12 -18.88 -43.14 -22.58
C LEU A 12 -18.38 -41.71 -22.27
N VAL A 13 -19.25 -40.70 -22.42
CA VAL A 13 -18.90 -39.29 -22.11
C VAL A 13 -18.83 -39.04 -20.59
N LEU A 14 -19.59 -39.78 -19.79
CA LEU A 14 -19.68 -39.56 -18.35
C LEU A 14 -18.47 -40.10 -17.56
N VAL A 15 -17.73 -41.08 -18.10
CA VAL A 15 -16.56 -41.66 -17.43
C VAL A 15 -15.29 -40.80 -17.62
N PHE A 16 -15.17 -40.06 -18.73
CA PHE A 16 -14.00 -39.20 -18.99
C PHE A 16 -14.00 -37.85 -18.25
N ALA A 17 -15.11 -37.47 -17.61
CA ALA A 17 -15.23 -36.18 -16.89
C ALA A 17 -14.68 -36.20 -15.44
N HIS A 18 -14.15 -37.34 -14.96
CA HIS A 18 -13.56 -37.45 -13.61
C HIS A 18 -12.02 -37.35 -13.59
N VAL A 19 -11.38 -37.05 -14.73
CA VAL A 19 -9.94 -36.83 -14.78
C VAL A 19 -9.63 -35.38 -14.38
N GLY A 20 -9.16 -35.21 -13.14
CA GLY A 20 -8.30 -34.09 -12.76
C GLY A 20 -8.94 -32.96 -11.95
N ILE A 21 -9.39 -33.25 -10.72
CA ILE A 21 -9.38 -32.20 -9.68
C ILE A 21 -8.15 -32.45 -8.82
N ALA A 22 -7.04 -31.81 -9.19
CA ALA A 22 -5.90 -31.68 -8.30
C ALA A 22 -6.37 -30.89 -7.07
N GLN A 23 -6.29 -31.49 -5.88
CA GLN A 23 -6.58 -30.81 -4.62
C GLN A 23 -5.53 -29.71 -4.42
N THR A 24 -5.91 -28.45 -4.64
CA THR A 24 -5.10 -27.31 -4.19
C THR A 24 -5.32 -27.16 -2.70
N SER A 25 -4.27 -27.37 -1.90
CA SER A 25 -4.27 -26.97 -0.49
C SER A 25 -4.58 -25.47 -0.41
N PRO A 26 -5.43 -25.01 0.52
CA PRO A 26 -5.65 -23.58 0.70
C PRO A 26 -4.32 -22.92 1.13
N THR A 27 -3.84 -21.99 0.32
CA THR A 27 -2.73 -21.10 0.67
C THR A 27 -3.08 -20.39 1.98
N PRO A 28 -2.20 -20.38 3.01
CA PRO A 28 -2.45 -19.62 4.22
C PRO A 28 -2.71 -18.16 3.84
N GLU A 29 -3.85 -17.61 4.27
CA GLU A 29 -4.13 -16.19 4.09
C GLU A 29 -3.00 -15.37 4.73
N PRO A 30 -2.46 -14.34 4.05
CA PRO A 30 -1.49 -13.46 4.65
C PRO A 30 -2.10 -12.85 5.92
N VAL A 31 -1.57 -13.24 7.09
CA VAL A 31 -1.95 -12.62 8.37
C VAL A 31 -1.61 -11.15 8.25
N ALA A 32 -2.65 -10.31 8.16
CA ALA A 32 -2.49 -8.87 8.11
C ALA A 32 -1.71 -8.44 9.35
N LYS A 33 -0.48 -7.99 9.14
CA LYS A 33 0.33 -7.35 10.18
C LYS A 33 -0.50 -6.19 10.75
N PRO A 34 -0.59 -6.01 12.08
CA PRO A 34 -1.34 -4.90 12.66
C PRO A 34 -0.92 -3.60 11.98
N SER A 35 -1.88 -2.93 11.35
CA SER A 35 -1.65 -1.65 10.70
C SER A 35 -1.16 -0.68 11.78
N PRO A 36 0.00 -0.02 11.62
CA PRO A 36 0.45 0.97 12.59
C PRO A 36 -0.65 2.02 12.71
N SER A 37 -1.09 2.27 13.96
CA SER A 37 -2.09 3.29 14.28
C SER A 37 -1.72 4.58 13.57
N VAL A 38 -2.56 5.02 12.62
CA VAL A 38 -2.35 6.25 11.86
C VAL A 38 -2.26 7.40 12.87
N PRO A 39 -1.12 8.10 12.98
CA PRO A 39 -1.00 9.23 13.89
C PRO A 39 -1.99 10.34 13.50
N PRO A 40 -2.53 11.11 14.45
CA PRO A 40 -3.44 12.20 14.14
C PRO A 40 -2.78 13.22 13.19
N THR A 41 -3.40 13.41 12.02
CA THR A 41 -2.87 14.18 10.87
C THR A 41 -3.21 15.67 10.94
N ASP A 42 -3.03 16.31 12.09
CA ASP A 42 -3.35 17.74 12.24
C ASP A 42 -2.14 18.67 12.00
N TYR A 43 -1.54 18.54 10.81
CA TYR A 43 -0.48 19.44 10.33
C TYR A 43 -0.68 19.82 8.86
N ASP A 44 -0.13 20.95 8.45
CA ASP A 44 0.08 21.37 7.06
C ASP A 44 1.44 20.84 6.59
N LEU A 45 1.45 20.17 5.43
CA LEU A 45 2.65 19.55 4.86
C LEU A 45 3.08 20.32 3.63
N ARG A 46 4.34 20.76 3.61
CA ARG A 46 4.94 21.39 2.43
C ARG A 46 6.14 20.59 1.95
N SER A 47 6.01 19.96 0.80
CA SER A 47 7.07 19.17 0.17
C SER A 47 7.90 20.00 -0.81
N ALA A 48 9.09 19.50 -1.14
CA ALA A 48 9.99 20.09 -2.15
C ALA A 48 10.34 21.57 -1.90
N VAL A 49 10.34 22.00 -0.63
CA VAL A 49 10.77 23.35 -0.25
C VAL A 49 12.27 23.46 -0.53
N LYS A 50 12.68 24.53 -1.23
CA LYS A 50 14.07 24.79 -1.59
C LYS A 50 14.74 25.66 -0.54
N ILE A 51 15.83 25.15 0.04
CA ILE A 51 16.64 25.87 1.02
C ILE A 51 18.01 26.17 0.40
N PRO A 52 18.34 27.44 0.11
CA PRO A 52 19.62 27.80 -0.46
C PRO A 52 20.73 27.71 0.60
N MET A 53 21.83 27.05 0.24
CA MET A 53 23.04 26.92 1.03
C MET A 53 24.04 28.06 0.72
N ARG A 54 25.10 28.15 1.52
CA ARG A 54 26.15 29.18 1.38
C ARG A 54 26.84 29.16 0.01
N ASP A 55 26.94 28.00 -0.61
CA ASP A 55 27.56 27.77 -1.92
C ASP A 55 26.57 27.94 -3.09
N GLY A 56 25.30 28.26 -2.80
CA GLY A 56 24.25 28.40 -3.81
C GLY A 56 23.54 27.11 -4.17
N VAL A 57 23.92 25.95 -3.59
CA VAL A 57 23.16 24.71 -3.79
C VAL A 57 21.82 24.78 -3.05
N GLU A 58 20.74 24.30 -3.67
CA GLU A 58 19.43 24.21 -3.03
C GLU A 58 19.15 22.80 -2.51
N LEU A 59 18.92 22.69 -1.21
CA LEU A 59 18.46 21.44 -0.59
C LEU A 59 16.93 21.35 -0.64
N ASN A 60 16.42 20.14 -0.87
CA ASN A 60 15.00 19.83 -0.73
C ASN A 60 14.64 19.57 0.73
N ALA A 61 13.50 20.09 1.17
CA ALA A 61 12.95 19.82 2.49
C ALA A 61 11.44 19.56 2.44
N THR A 62 10.99 18.80 3.45
CA THR A 62 9.57 18.58 3.76
C THR A 62 9.29 19.21 5.12
N LEU A 63 8.36 20.16 5.17
CA LEU A 63 8.02 20.92 6.37
C LEU A 63 6.67 20.45 6.92
N TYR A 64 6.65 20.17 8.22
CA TYR A 64 5.43 19.87 8.99
C TYR A 64 5.10 21.10 9.83
N LEU A 65 3.99 21.77 9.52
CA LEU A 65 3.58 23.01 10.17
C LEU A 65 2.30 22.76 10.99
N PRO A 66 2.22 23.23 12.25
CA PRO A 66 1.01 23.07 13.05
C PRO A 66 -0.17 23.90 12.49
N LYS A 67 -1.39 23.33 12.51
CA LYS A 67 -2.61 23.97 11.95
C LYS A 67 -3.31 24.97 12.88
N SER A 68 -2.79 25.24 14.08
CA SER A 68 -3.47 26.12 15.05
C SER A 68 -3.43 27.60 14.61
N PRO A 69 -4.55 28.35 14.73
CA PRO A 69 -4.61 29.80 14.46
C PRO A 69 -3.59 30.61 15.27
N ALA A 70 -3.24 30.15 16.47
CA ALA A 70 -2.22 30.76 17.31
C ALA A 70 -0.79 30.39 16.87
N ALA A 71 -0.61 29.25 16.18
CA ALA A 71 0.71 28.73 15.78
C ALA A 71 1.13 29.16 14.36
N SER A 72 0.19 29.48 13.48
CA SER A 72 0.50 30.02 12.14
C SER A 72 1.08 31.45 12.21
N ALA A 73 0.79 32.19 13.28
CA ALA A 73 1.32 33.54 13.54
C ALA A 73 2.43 33.61 14.61
N ALA A 74 2.59 32.58 15.44
CA ALA A 74 3.60 32.55 16.50
C ALA A 74 4.86 31.77 16.06
N ARG A 75 6.02 32.29 16.44
CA ARG A 75 7.31 31.62 16.22
C ARG A 75 7.34 30.31 17.04
N THR A 76 7.28 29.18 16.36
CA THR A 76 7.34 27.86 17.01
C THR A 76 8.79 27.35 17.09
N PRO A 77 9.14 26.53 18.10
CA PRO A 77 10.40 25.80 18.09
C PRO A 77 10.43 24.84 16.90
N ALA A 78 11.58 24.70 16.25
CA ALA A 78 11.77 23.81 15.12
C ALA A 78 12.56 22.56 15.55
N ILE A 79 12.06 21.38 15.16
CA ILE A 79 12.80 20.12 15.21
C ILE A 79 13.35 19.88 13.81
N PHE A 80 14.65 19.64 13.70
CA PHE A 80 15.33 19.49 12.41
C PHE A 80 16.05 18.15 12.32
N THR A 81 15.85 17.48 11.19
CA THR A 81 16.54 16.25 10.84
C THR A 81 17.14 16.41 9.45
N LEU A 82 18.44 16.17 9.34
CA LEU A 82 19.15 16.05 8.07
C LEU A 82 19.48 14.57 7.85
N THR A 83 19.09 14.03 6.69
CA THR A 83 19.30 12.64 6.33
C THR A 83 19.87 12.53 4.92
N PRO A 84 20.80 11.60 4.65
CA PRO A 84 21.27 11.32 3.29
C PRO A 84 20.26 10.49 2.47
N TYR A 85 19.15 10.06 3.08
CA TYR A 85 18.12 9.24 2.46
C TYR A 85 16.88 10.06 2.08
N ILE A 86 15.98 9.46 1.28
CA ILE A 86 14.75 10.13 0.84
C ILE A 86 13.82 10.43 2.02
N SER A 87 13.57 11.73 2.25
CA SER A 87 12.70 12.22 3.33
C SER A 87 11.23 11.80 3.17
N ASP A 88 10.83 11.41 1.95
CA ASP A 88 9.44 11.09 1.64
C ASP A 88 8.95 9.81 2.33
N SER A 89 9.87 8.96 2.78
CA SER A 89 9.54 7.76 3.53
C SER A 89 9.13 8.00 4.99
N TYR A 90 9.24 9.25 5.50
CA TYR A 90 8.97 9.58 6.91
C TYR A 90 7.57 10.09 7.21
N HIS A 91 6.74 10.36 6.20
CA HIS A 91 5.32 10.67 6.40
C HIS A 91 4.45 9.43 6.15
N ALA A 92 3.32 9.33 6.87
CA ALA A 92 2.32 8.26 6.75
C ALA A 92 0.94 8.84 6.44
#